data_AF-A0A9D1MCK0-F1
#
_entry.id   AF-A0A9D1MCK0-F1
#
_cell.length_a   1.000
_cell.length_b   1.000
_cell.length_c   1.000
_cell.angle_alpha   90.00
_cell.angle_beta   90.00
_cell.angle_gamma   90.00
#
_symmetry.space_group_name_H-M   'P 1'
#
loop_
_entity.id
_entity.type
_entity.pdbx_description
1 polymer ?
#
loop_
_entity_poly.entity_id
_entity_poly.type
_entity_poly.pdbx_seq_one_letter_code
_entity_poly.pdbx_strand_id
1 'polypeptide(L)'
;MRKLYTAAAAVFAAVLLVSCDTQVGENETAAEIYYTDIKASIDGAAIPVVEINGKAAIKLQDMTGYGFVLSESAYNGRVDLTTDYMADGVAGKDADPRHPGEKLCDCVNTDVKVYINNVQIDSYYDGVNTYVCIEDLCEMTDPYNAEFGYSDYNFNCTYVSGENRYYINAFRFPDLDTDRILAEREALLCNKEFELYTEGSNDDAVYYGAKAEPRAGVLAGIVGDGNGNERLGRDRIFDHDFGCYSDYMEFDLRQTDLKRPLKDDIENYNCVLCIPWNTSDVTQVYESDDYMREMLDTVSGYGKPVIVRFAAEMNVSSLGNSPAAYVKAFRHVADLIHNEYPDIAVMWSVNDCGALNKPMELYYPGDEYVDWIGISGFLKRDFMADPNSGRNAGLFFNVGDFAWGQNMLSQVMDFMEKNGIEKPVAVSEGGVVTTMPYDNGDISEWAEPRLRSMYWYIPMKYPQVKLITYFNCSMPLEACGYDLYEKPSYCSIMDDAFENGPYLMEYPSEPAYTFVKADGYTVNGDTLPLYTYSYIPEEETESVTYMLDGTTVSTQLEIPYDYDLDLTGITDGAHRLSVVVRGKEGTADEYTYTVTKSGGGTNVARLR
;
A
#
# COMPACT_ATOMS: atom_id res chain seq x y z
N MET A 1 -18.64 18.72 -4.48
CA MET A 1 -18.23 17.78 -3.42
C MET A 1 -18.50 16.31 -3.76
N ARG A 2 -19.65 15.90 -4.31
CA ARG A 2 -19.90 14.49 -4.75
C ARG A 2 -19.12 13.96 -5.98
N LYS A 3 -18.18 14.72 -6.54
CA LYS A 3 -17.36 14.32 -7.71
C LYS A 3 -15.92 13.91 -7.38
N LEU A 4 -15.51 13.97 -6.10
CA LEU A 4 -14.18 13.56 -5.66
C LEU A 4 -14.10 12.09 -5.22
N TYR A 5 -15.22 11.37 -5.18
CA TYR A 5 -15.30 10.06 -4.50
C TYR A 5 -15.17 8.84 -5.41
N THR A 6 -15.07 9.02 -6.72
CA THR A 6 -15.01 7.91 -7.70
C THR A 6 -13.69 7.85 -8.46
N ALA A 7 -12.66 8.54 -7.96
CA ALA A 7 -11.51 8.90 -8.78
C ALA A 7 -10.18 8.28 -8.29
N ALA A 8 -10.24 7.14 -7.59
CA ALA A 8 -9.06 6.32 -7.32
C ALA A 8 -8.90 5.12 -8.29
N ALA A 9 -9.81 4.97 -9.25
CA ALA A 9 -9.78 3.89 -10.24
C ALA A 9 -9.97 4.46 -11.64
N ALA A 10 -8.89 4.89 -12.29
CA ALA A 10 -8.96 5.35 -13.67
C ALA A 10 -7.67 5.05 -14.44
N VAL A 11 -7.43 3.78 -14.73
CA VAL A 11 -6.67 3.39 -15.93
C VAL A 11 -7.36 2.18 -16.59
N PHE A 12 -7.50 2.26 -17.92
CA PHE A 12 -8.09 1.31 -18.89
C PHE A 12 -9.56 1.51 -19.30
N ALA A 13 -9.76 2.14 -20.47
CA ALA A 13 -10.49 1.59 -21.62
C ALA A 13 -10.54 2.61 -22.77
N ALA A 14 -9.80 2.38 -23.86
CA ALA A 14 -9.99 3.10 -25.11
C ALA A 14 -11.07 2.39 -25.96
N VAL A 15 -12.16 3.09 -26.25
CA VAL A 15 -13.36 2.57 -26.92
C VAL A 15 -13.21 2.62 -28.45
N LEU A 16 -13.35 1.47 -29.10
CA LEU A 16 -13.67 1.35 -30.53
C LEU A 16 -15.01 0.62 -30.66
N LEU A 17 -16.03 1.35 -31.12
CA LEU A 17 -17.38 0.83 -31.33
C LEU A 17 -17.42 -0.06 -32.58
N VAL A 18 -17.56 -1.37 -32.38
CA VAL A 18 -18.04 -2.31 -33.40
C VAL A 18 -19.10 -3.20 -32.74
N SER A 19 -20.32 -3.20 -33.28
CA SER A 19 -21.39 -4.09 -32.83
C SER A 19 -21.06 -5.54 -33.21
N CYS A 20 -21.15 -6.48 -32.26
CA CYS A 20 -21.09 -7.91 -32.54
C CYS A 20 -22.24 -8.64 -31.83
N ASP A 21 -22.96 -9.46 -32.58
CA ASP A 21 -24.09 -10.28 -32.12
C ASP A 21 -23.58 -11.49 -31.31
N THR A 22 -24.17 -11.72 -30.13
CA THR A 22 -23.96 -12.93 -29.31
C THR A 22 -24.56 -14.17 -29.98
N GLN A 23 -23.76 -15.22 -30.20
CA GLN A 23 -24.26 -16.53 -30.60
C GLN A 23 -24.68 -17.36 -29.39
N VAL A 24 -25.92 -17.84 -29.41
CA VAL A 24 -26.51 -18.76 -28.42
C VAL A 24 -26.20 -20.20 -28.85
N GLY A 25 -25.50 -20.96 -28.02
CA GLY A 25 -25.28 -22.40 -28.20
C GLY A 25 -26.52 -23.22 -27.84
N GLU A 26 -26.82 -24.27 -28.62
CA GLU A 26 -28.03 -25.10 -28.46
C GLU A 26 -28.00 -26.06 -27.24
N ASN A 27 -28.99 -25.88 -26.35
CA ASN A 27 -29.79 -26.87 -25.60
C ASN A 27 -29.12 -27.94 -24.70
N GLU A 28 -28.76 -27.54 -23.47
CA GLU A 28 -29.11 -28.24 -22.22
C GLU A 28 -29.65 -27.18 -21.24
N THR A 29 -30.82 -27.41 -20.62
CA THR A 29 -31.40 -26.48 -19.64
C THR A 29 -30.54 -26.47 -18.38
N ALA A 30 -29.96 -25.32 -18.02
CA ALA A 30 -29.02 -25.20 -16.89
C ALA A 30 -29.69 -25.42 -15.52
N ALA A 31 -30.93 -24.95 -15.38
CA ALA A 31 -31.80 -25.08 -14.22
C ALA A 31 -33.21 -24.56 -14.58
N GLU A 32 -34.19 -24.76 -13.69
CA GLU A 32 -35.53 -24.17 -13.80
C GLU A 32 -35.78 -23.25 -12.61
N ILE A 33 -36.45 -22.12 -12.84
CA ILE A 33 -36.79 -21.13 -11.81
C ILE A 33 -38.27 -21.28 -11.44
N TYR A 34 -38.57 -21.31 -10.15
CA TYR A 34 -39.92 -21.49 -9.60
C TYR A 34 -40.31 -20.36 -8.65
N TYR A 35 -41.61 -20.07 -8.53
CA TYR A 35 -42.10 -19.25 -7.42
C TYR A 35 -41.99 -20.02 -6.11
N THR A 36 -41.72 -19.31 -5.02
CA THR A 36 -41.59 -19.88 -3.68
C THR A 36 -42.37 -19.05 -2.66
N ASP A 37 -42.72 -19.67 -1.53
CA ASP A 37 -43.23 -18.98 -0.35
C ASP A 37 -42.12 -18.57 0.63
N ILE A 38 -40.86 -18.93 0.33
CA ILE A 38 -39.68 -18.44 1.04
C ILE A 38 -39.58 -16.93 0.85
N LYS A 39 -39.32 -16.23 1.93
CA LYS A 39 -39.14 -14.77 1.95
C LYS A 39 -37.69 -14.42 2.24
N ALA A 40 -37.28 -13.23 1.85
CA ALA A 40 -36.02 -12.67 2.30
C ALA A 40 -36.14 -11.19 2.65
N SER A 41 -35.23 -10.72 3.49
CA SER A 41 -34.98 -9.30 3.67
C SER A 41 -33.47 -9.05 3.64
N ILE A 42 -33.05 -7.96 3.02
CA ILE A 42 -31.68 -7.48 3.02
C ILE A 42 -31.60 -6.20 3.83
N ASP A 43 -30.74 -6.18 4.85
CA ASP A 43 -30.60 -5.07 5.80
C ASP A 43 -31.97 -4.59 6.36
N GLY A 44 -32.85 -5.57 6.65
CA GLY A 44 -34.20 -5.33 7.19
C GLY A 44 -35.28 -4.97 6.17
N ALA A 45 -34.93 -4.71 4.90
CA ALA A 45 -35.89 -4.43 3.84
C ALA A 45 -36.23 -5.70 3.05
N ALA A 46 -37.53 -6.00 2.89
CA ALA A 46 -38.00 -7.16 2.13
C ALA A 46 -37.49 -7.17 0.69
N ILE A 47 -37.11 -8.33 0.14
CA ILE A 47 -36.67 -8.49 -1.26
C ILE A 47 -37.34 -9.74 -1.88
N PRO A 48 -37.72 -9.71 -3.19
CA PRO A 48 -38.29 -10.87 -3.86
C PRO A 48 -37.33 -12.06 -3.92
N VAL A 49 -37.88 -13.27 -3.80
CA VAL A 49 -37.15 -14.54 -3.82
C VAL A 49 -37.80 -15.48 -4.82
N VAL A 50 -36.97 -16.24 -5.54
CA VAL A 50 -37.37 -17.37 -6.37
C VAL A 50 -36.71 -18.65 -5.84
N GLU A 51 -37.16 -19.81 -6.29
CA GLU A 51 -36.49 -21.08 -6.03
C GLU A 51 -35.78 -21.59 -7.27
N ILE A 52 -34.51 -21.95 -7.13
CA ILE A 52 -33.68 -22.56 -8.18
C ILE A 52 -32.96 -23.75 -7.55
N ASN A 53 -33.12 -24.95 -8.14
CA ASN A 53 -32.49 -26.18 -7.63
C ASN A 53 -32.75 -26.47 -6.14
N GLY A 54 -33.92 -26.08 -5.63
CA GLY A 54 -34.30 -26.24 -4.21
C GLY A 54 -33.64 -25.24 -3.25
N LYS A 55 -32.92 -24.24 -3.75
CA LYS A 55 -32.33 -23.13 -3.00
C LYS A 55 -33.12 -21.84 -3.21
N ALA A 56 -33.10 -20.95 -2.22
CA ALA A 56 -33.69 -19.63 -2.34
C ALA A 56 -32.74 -18.70 -3.12
N ALA A 57 -33.23 -17.98 -4.13
CA ALA A 57 -32.42 -17.15 -5.01
C ALA A 57 -32.96 -15.73 -5.13
N ILE A 58 -32.04 -14.77 -5.27
CA ILE A 58 -32.33 -13.34 -5.46
C ILE A 58 -31.89 -12.91 -6.84
N LYS A 59 -32.72 -12.06 -7.47
CA LYS A 59 -32.41 -11.40 -8.73
C LYS A 59 -31.47 -10.23 -8.50
N LEU A 60 -30.29 -10.22 -9.11
CA LEU A 60 -29.28 -9.17 -8.91
C LEU A 60 -29.79 -7.79 -9.29
N GLN A 61 -30.59 -7.68 -10.35
CA GLN A 61 -31.18 -6.41 -10.77
C GLN A 61 -32.06 -5.80 -9.67
N ASP A 62 -32.70 -6.61 -8.82
CA ASP A 62 -33.50 -6.08 -7.69
C ASP A 62 -32.60 -5.53 -6.57
N MET A 63 -31.38 -6.05 -6.40
CA MET A 63 -30.42 -5.57 -5.39
C MET A 63 -30.04 -4.10 -5.58
N THR A 64 -30.13 -3.56 -6.80
CA THR A 64 -29.90 -2.13 -7.06
C THR A 64 -30.79 -1.19 -6.24
N GLY A 65 -31.96 -1.67 -5.79
CA GLY A 65 -32.85 -0.94 -4.88
C GLY A 65 -32.42 -0.94 -3.40
N TYR A 66 -31.35 -1.66 -3.05
CA TYR A 66 -30.92 -1.94 -1.68
C TYR A 66 -29.46 -1.56 -1.42
N GLY A 67 -28.97 -0.53 -2.13
CA GLY A 67 -27.60 -0.03 -1.96
C GLY A 67 -26.55 -0.92 -2.62
N PHE A 68 -26.81 -1.37 -3.85
CA PHE A 68 -25.83 -2.10 -4.65
C PHE A 68 -25.72 -1.49 -6.03
N VAL A 69 -24.52 -1.51 -6.59
CA VAL A 69 -24.26 -1.07 -7.97
C VAL A 69 -24.05 -2.32 -8.82
N LEU A 70 -24.95 -2.51 -9.79
CA LEU A 70 -24.82 -3.55 -10.81
C LEU A 70 -24.17 -2.94 -12.06
N SER A 71 -23.08 -3.54 -12.52
CA SER A 71 -22.41 -3.20 -13.77
C SER A 71 -22.36 -4.43 -14.67
N GLU A 72 -22.69 -4.25 -15.95
CA GLU A 72 -22.69 -5.31 -16.95
C GLU A 72 -21.72 -4.91 -18.06
N SER A 73 -20.64 -5.67 -18.25
CA SER A 73 -19.69 -5.48 -19.33
C SER A 73 -19.97 -6.46 -20.47
N ALA A 74 -20.61 -5.95 -21.53
CA ALA A 74 -20.87 -6.72 -22.75
C ALA A 74 -19.58 -7.18 -23.47
N TYR A 75 -18.41 -6.60 -23.13
CA TYR A 75 -17.14 -6.89 -23.79
C TYR A 75 -16.40 -8.09 -23.17
N ASN A 76 -16.58 -8.36 -21.88
CA ASN A 76 -15.78 -9.34 -21.13
C ASN A 76 -16.58 -10.56 -20.64
N GLY A 77 -17.88 -10.64 -20.95
CA GLY A 77 -18.74 -11.67 -20.37
C GLY A 77 -18.72 -11.61 -18.84
N ARG A 78 -18.88 -10.41 -18.27
CA ARG A 78 -18.75 -10.18 -16.82
C ARG A 78 -19.88 -9.30 -16.29
N VAL A 79 -20.48 -9.72 -15.17
CA VAL A 79 -21.47 -8.97 -14.39
C VAL A 79 -20.91 -8.77 -13.00
N ASP A 80 -20.86 -7.52 -12.55
CA ASP A 80 -20.32 -7.12 -11.25
C ASP A 80 -21.43 -6.50 -10.40
N LEU A 81 -21.64 -7.05 -9.21
CA LEU A 81 -22.40 -6.39 -8.14
C LEU A 81 -21.43 -5.91 -7.07
N THR A 82 -21.42 -4.61 -6.79
CA THR A 82 -20.62 -4.04 -5.70
C THR A 82 -21.52 -3.42 -4.65
N THR A 83 -21.16 -3.63 -3.38
CA THR A 83 -21.85 -3.04 -2.23
C THR A 83 -21.63 -1.52 -2.20
N ASP A 84 -22.70 -0.77 -2.04
CA ASP A 84 -22.70 0.70 -1.93
C ASP A 84 -23.53 1.15 -0.72
N TYR A 85 -23.74 2.46 -0.57
CA TYR A 85 -24.59 3.03 0.47
C TYR A 85 -26.07 2.65 0.29
N MET A 86 -26.71 2.22 1.38
CA MET A 86 -28.15 1.99 1.44
C MET A 86 -28.85 3.18 2.13
N ALA A 87 -29.82 3.79 1.45
CA ALA A 87 -30.57 4.91 2.01
C ALA A 87 -31.52 4.47 3.13
N ASP A 88 -31.77 5.35 4.10
CA ASP A 88 -32.75 5.10 5.15
C ASP A 88 -34.17 4.88 4.59
N GLY A 89 -34.90 3.92 5.18
CA GLY A 89 -36.31 3.73 4.91
C GLY A 89 -36.64 3.07 3.56
N VAL A 90 -35.74 2.25 3.01
CA VAL A 90 -36.07 1.40 1.83
C VAL A 90 -37.31 0.56 2.15
N ALA A 91 -38.40 0.79 1.41
CA ALA A 91 -39.71 0.24 1.72
C ALA A 91 -39.80 -1.30 1.54
N GLY A 92 -38.84 -1.92 0.86
CA GLY A 92 -38.81 -3.35 0.52
C GLY A 92 -39.99 -3.80 -0.35
N LYS A 93 -39.87 -4.98 -0.96
CA LYS A 93 -40.98 -5.65 -1.66
C LYS A 93 -40.94 -7.15 -1.38
N ASP A 94 -41.91 -7.60 -0.58
CA ASP A 94 -42.07 -9.02 -0.23
C ASP A 94 -42.77 -9.86 -1.33
N ALA A 95 -43.40 -9.26 -2.35
CA ALA A 95 -44.48 -9.93 -3.08
C ALA A 95 -44.22 -10.21 -4.57
N ASP A 96 -44.26 -11.49 -4.92
CA ASP A 96 -44.94 -11.97 -6.13
C ASP A 96 -46.24 -12.71 -5.71
N PRO A 97 -47.44 -12.29 -6.16
CA PRO A 97 -48.72 -12.84 -5.72
C PRO A 97 -49.08 -14.23 -6.29
N ARG A 98 -48.15 -14.94 -6.92
CA ARG A 98 -48.37 -16.22 -7.64
C ARG A 98 -48.12 -17.46 -6.76
N HIS A 99 -48.58 -18.63 -7.20
CA HIS A 99 -48.59 -19.84 -6.36
C HIS A 99 -47.20 -20.49 -6.26
N PRO A 100 -46.72 -20.82 -5.05
CA PRO A 100 -45.47 -21.56 -4.86
C PRO A 100 -45.44 -22.88 -5.65
N GLY A 101 -44.29 -23.20 -6.24
CA GLY A 101 -44.08 -24.39 -7.06
C GLY A 101 -44.54 -24.26 -8.52
N GLU A 102 -45.14 -23.13 -8.91
CA GLU A 102 -45.34 -22.81 -10.33
C GLU A 102 -44.00 -22.42 -10.98
N LYS A 103 -43.74 -22.94 -12.18
CA LYS A 103 -42.54 -22.60 -12.95
C LYS A 103 -42.64 -21.14 -13.44
N LEU A 104 -41.59 -20.36 -13.18
CA LEU A 104 -41.41 -18.99 -13.67
C LEU A 104 -40.80 -18.99 -15.08
N CYS A 105 -39.63 -19.61 -15.25
CA CYS A 105 -38.90 -19.67 -16.52
C CYS A 105 -37.79 -20.75 -16.50
N ASP A 106 -37.17 -20.97 -17.65
CA ASP A 106 -35.99 -21.81 -17.81
C ASP A 106 -34.72 -20.95 -17.72
N CYS A 107 -33.67 -21.48 -17.09
CA CYS A 107 -32.34 -20.88 -17.21
C CYS A 107 -31.69 -21.26 -18.53
N VAL A 108 -30.93 -20.33 -19.09
CA VAL A 108 -30.11 -20.54 -20.29
C VAL A 108 -28.64 -20.54 -19.90
N ASN A 109 -27.85 -21.35 -20.61
CA ASN A 109 -26.40 -21.33 -20.45
C ASN A 109 -25.84 -19.99 -20.91
N THR A 110 -24.86 -19.49 -20.17
CA THR A 110 -24.14 -18.26 -20.50
C THR A 110 -22.68 -18.41 -20.10
N ASP A 111 -21.78 -17.88 -20.91
CA ASP A 111 -20.36 -17.78 -20.57
C ASP A 111 -20.08 -16.56 -19.66
N VAL A 112 -21.13 -15.80 -19.33
CA VAL A 112 -21.03 -14.62 -18.46
C VAL A 112 -20.73 -15.07 -17.03
N LYS A 113 -19.63 -14.55 -16.48
CA LYS A 113 -19.24 -14.75 -15.08
C LYS A 113 -19.81 -13.64 -14.20
N VAL A 114 -20.27 -14.01 -13.02
CA VAL A 114 -20.85 -13.09 -12.04
C VAL A 114 -19.90 -12.92 -10.87
N TYR A 115 -19.68 -11.67 -10.47
CA TYR A 115 -18.82 -11.30 -9.36
C TYR A 115 -19.61 -10.44 -8.37
N ILE A 116 -19.49 -10.77 -7.08
CA ILE A 116 -20.04 -9.98 -5.98
C ILE A 116 -18.85 -9.47 -5.17
N ASN A 117 -18.69 -8.15 -5.08
CA ASN A 117 -17.56 -7.51 -4.41
C ASN A 117 -16.19 -8.04 -4.89
N ASN A 118 -16.05 -8.24 -6.21
CA ASN A 118 -14.88 -8.80 -6.90
C ASN A 118 -14.58 -10.29 -6.63
N VAL A 119 -15.51 -11.03 -6.03
CA VAL A 119 -15.40 -12.48 -5.80
C VAL A 119 -16.37 -13.20 -6.73
N GLN A 120 -15.90 -14.15 -7.52
CA GLN A 120 -16.75 -14.90 -8.46
C GLN A 120 -17.76 -15.76 -7.69
N ILE A 121 -19.02 -15.78 -8.15
CA ILE A 121 -20.08 -16.64 -7.60
C ILE A 121 -20.79 -17.39 -8.73
N ASP A 122 -21.25 -18.60 -8.42
CA ASP A 122 -22.17 -19.33 -9.29
C ASP A 122 -23.48 -18.57 -9.44
N SER A 123 -24.02 -18.58 -10.66
CA SER A 123 -25.19 -17.79 -11.01
C SER A 123 -26.06 -18.48 -12.04
N TYR A 124 -27.30 -18.00 -12.15
CA TYR A 124 -28.30 -18.51 -13.07
C TYR A 124 -28.86 -17.37 -13.89
N TYR A 125 -29.03 -17.58 -15.20
CA TYR A 125 -29.47 -16.55 -16.13
C TYR A 125 -30.74 -17.00 -16.86
N ASP A 126 -31.80 -16.19 -16.86
CA ASP A 126 -33.08 -16.52 -17.51
C ASP A 126 -33.19 -15.99 -18.97
N GLY A 127 -32.10 -15.44 -19.51
CA GLY A 127 -32.10 -14.74 -20.80
C GLY A 127 -32.27 -13.22 -20.69
N VAL A 128 -32.59 -12.71 -19.50
CA VAL A 128 -32.74 -11.27 -19.20
C VAL A 128 -32.14 -10.89 -17.85
N ASN A 129 -32.37 -11.69 -16.81
CA ASN A 129 -31.99 -11.42 -15.44
C ASN A 129 -31.03 -12.48 -14.91
N THR A 130 -30.23 -12.06 -13.93
CA THR A 130 -29.23 -12.90 -13.27
C THR A 130 -29.64 -13.15 -11.82
N TYR A 131 -29.50 -14.38 -11.37
CA TYR A 131 -29.89 -14.84 -10.04
C TYR A 131 -28.71 -15.49 -9.33
N VAL A 132 -28.64 -15.29 -8.01
CA VAL A 132 -27.69 -15.96 -7.12
C VAL A 132 -28.44 -16.59 -5.96
N CYS A 133 -28.01 -17.77 -5.50
CA CYS A 133 -28.63 -18.42 -4.34
C CYS A 133 -28.19 -17.73 -3.04
N ILE A 134 -29.12 -17.55 -2.12
CA ILE A 134 -28.90 -16.89 -0.82
C ILE A 134 -27.95 -17.74 0.02
N GLU A 135 -28.10 -19.06 -0.03
CA GLU A 135 -27.27 -20.02 0.70
C GLU A 135 -25.79 -19.91 0.30
N ASP A 136 -25.52 -19.77 -1.01
CA ASP A 136 -24.16 -19.64 -1.55
C ASP A 136 -23.59 -18.25 -1.27
N LEU A 137 -24.42 -17.20 -1.40
CA LEU A 137 -24.05 -15.82 -1.11
C LEU A 137 -23.60 -15.63 0.35
N CYS A 138 -24.19 -16.38 1.28
CA CYS A 138 -23.98 -16.24 2.72
C CYS A 138 -23.12 -17.37 3.32
N GLU A 139 -22.51 -18.20 2.48
CA GLU A 139 -21.75 -19.36 2.93
C GLU A 139 -20.46 -18.92 3.67
N MET A 140 -20.26 -19.46 4.87
CA MET A 140 -19.04 -19.29 5.64
C MET A 140 -18.13 -20.48 5.35
N THR A 141 -17.23 -20.32 4.39
CA THR A 141 -16.44 -21.43 3.84
C THR A 141 -15.18 -21.75 4.65
N ASP A 142 -14.75 -20.84 5.53
CA ASP A 142 -13.54 -20.97 6.36
C ASP A 142 -13.75 -20.43 7.79
N PRO A 143 -13.01 -20.90 8.83
CA PRO A 143 -13.02 -20.33 10.17
C PRO A 143 -12.90 -18.80 10.24
N TYR A 144 -12.12 -18.16 9.35
CA TYR A 144 -12.01 -16.70 9.35
C TYR A 144 -13.33 -16.02 8.95
N ASN A 145 -14.13 -16.58 8.04
CA ASN A 145 -15.46 -16.03 7.74
C ASN A 145 -16.36 -16.05 8.98
N ALA A 146 -16.28 -17.10 9.80
CA ALA A 146 -17.04 -17.20 11.03
C ALA A 146 -16.58 -16.20 12.10
N GLU A 147 -15.26 -15.92 12.17
CA GLU A 147 -14.69 -14.89 13.04
C GLU A 147 -15.08 -13.47 12.59
N PHE A 148 -14.90 -13.18 11.29
CA PHE A 148 -15.23 -11.89 10.68
C PHE A 148 -16.74 -11.64 10.62
N GLY A 149 -17.55 -12.69 10.56
CA GLY A 149 -19.01 -12.67 10.57
C GLY A 149 -19.66 -12.50 9.20
N TYR A 150 -18.90 -12.54 8.11
CA TYR A 150 -19.38 -12.40 6.73
C TYR A 150 -18.68 -13.39 5.78
N SER A 151 -19.42 -13.84 4.76
CA SER A 151 -18.91 -14.66 3.67
C SER A 151 -17.88 -13.89 2.83
N ASP A 152 -17.21 -14.61 1.94
CA ASP A 152 -16.29 -14.01 0.96
C ASP A 152 -16.99 -12.96 0.07
N TYR A 153 -18.31 -13.01 -0.03
CA TYR A 153 -19.12 -12.06 -0.79
C TYR A 153 -19.57 -10.84 0.03
N ASN A 154 -19.19 -10.70 1.30
CA ASN A 154 -19.68 -9.68 2.25
C ASN A 154 -21.12 -9.86 2.71
N PHE A 155 -21.63 -11.10 2.80
CA PHE A 155 -22.99 -11.35 3.30
C PHE A 155 -23.01 -12.36 4.44
N ASN A 156 -23.97 -12.20 5.34
CA ASN A 156 -24.38 -13.27 6.23
C ASN A 156 -25.89 -13.40 6.20
N CYS A 157 -26.39 -14.57 6.60
CA CYS A 157 -27.83 -14.74 6.75
C CYS A 157 -28.20 -15.63 7.93
N THR A 158 -29.44 -15.46 8.37
CA THR A 158 -30.11 -16.39 9.28
C THR A 158 -31.46 -16.77 8.69
N TYR A 159 -31.72 -18.07 8.57
CA TYR A 159 -33.04 -18.57 8.20
C TYR A 159 -33.90 -18.81 9.44
N VAL A 160 -35.09 -18.21 9.47
CA VAL A 160 -36.08 -18.37 10.54
C VAL A 160 -37.26 -19.19 10.01
N SER A 161 -37.26 -20.47 10.35
CA SER A 161 -38.26 -21.45 9.88
C SER A 161 -39.71 -21.08 10.22
N GLY A 162 -39.94 -20.46 11.39
CA GLY A 162 -41.29 -20.01 11.80
C GLY A 162 -41.86 -18.89 10.93
N GLU A 163 -41.01 -18.16 10.22
CA GLU A 163 -41.38 -17.07 9.32
C GLU A 163 -41.20 -17.43 7.84
N ASN A 164 -40.61 -18.60 7.58
CA ASN A 164 -40.12 -19.02 6.27
C ASN A 164 -39.28 -17.91 5.60
N ARG A 165 -38.35 -17.31 6.35
CA ARG A 165 -37.64 -16.09 5.93
C ARG A 165 -36.13 -16.18 6.15
N TYR A 166 -35.36 -15.75 5.16
CA TYR A 166 -33.97 -15.37 5.28
C TYR A 166 -33.82 -13.90 5.72
N TYR A 167 -33.07 -13.65 6.78
CA TYR A 167 -32.58 -12.33 7.14
C TYR A 167 -31.14 -12.21 6.67
N ILE A 168 -30.92 -11.45 5.62
CA ILE A 168 -29.62 -11.23 4.99
C ILE A 168 -29.09 -9.88 5.48
N ASN A 169 -27.82 -9.85 5.89
CA ASN A 169 -27.12 -8.61 6.18
C ASN A 169 -25.92 -8.49 5.24
N ALA A 170 -25.74 -7.31 4.66
CA ALA A 170 -24.55 -7.00 3.86
C ALA A 170 -23.54 -6.24 4.72
N PHE A 171 -22.26 -6.60 4.62
CA PHE A 171 -21.19 -5.80 5.21
C PHE A 171 -21.13 -4.46 4.46
N ARG A 172 -21.27 -3.36 5.21
CA ARG A 172 -21.16 -2.01 4.66
C ARG A 172 -19.87 -1.38 5.16
N PHE A 173 -19.09 -0.78 4.25
CA PHE A 173 -17.94 0.00 4.67
C PHE A 173 -18.39 1.16 5.58
N PRO A 174 -17.56 1.57 6.56
CA PRO A 174 -17.90 2.67 7.44
C PRO A 174 -18.26 3.92 6.65
N ASP A 175 -19.28 4.64 7.13
CA ASP A 175 -19.62 5.95 6.58
C ASP A 175 -18.41 6.89 6.70
N LEU A 176 -18.19 7.66 5.64
CA LEU A 176 -17.13 8.65 5.59
C LEU A 176 -17.49 9.87 6.44
N ASP A 177 -17.04 9.88 7.70
CA ASP A 177 -16.98 11.10 8.50
C ASP A 177 -15.74 11.90 8.09
N THR A 178 -15.90 12.76 7.07
CA THR A 178 -14.81 13.55 6.53
C THR A 178 -14.21 14.52 7.54
N ASP A 179 -15.01 15.03 8.47
CA ASP A 179 -14.55 15.99 9.48
C ASP A 179 -13.67 15.28 10.51
N ARG A 180 -14.07 14.08 10.95
CA ARG A 180 -13.24 13.21 11.80
C ARG A 180 -11.92 12.84 11.10
N ILE A 181 -11.98 12.40 9.85
CA ILE A 181 -10.77 12.00 9.10
C ILE A 181 -9.83 13.19 8.93
N LEU A 182 -10.34 14.39 8.62
CA LEU A 182 -9.51 15.60 8.56
C LEU A 182 -8.85 15.90 9.89
N ALA A 183 -9.60 15.86 10.99
CA ALA A 183 -9.03 16.10 12.33
C ALA A 183 -7.93 15.09 12.68
N GLU A 184 -8.08 13.83 12.30
CA GLU A 184 -7.05 12.79 12.47
C GLU A 184 -5.81 13.08 11.62
N ARG A 185 -5.98 13.50 10.37
CA ARG A 185 -4.86 13.87 9.48
C ARG A 185 -4.15 15.13 9.94
N GLU A 186 -4.87 16.13 10.43
CA GLU A 186 -4.27 17.33 11.02
C GLU A 186 -3.47 16.98 12.29
N ALA A 187 -3.99 16.09 13.14
CA ALA A 187 -3.28 15.64 14.33
C ALA A 187 -1.98 14.87 14.00
N LEU A 188 -1.95 14.15 12.88
CA LEU A 188 -0.75 13.42 12.43
C LEU A 188 0.25 14.32 11.69
N LEU A 189 -0.21 15.27 10.88
CA LEU A 189 0.63 15.96 9.88
C LEU A 189 0.88 17.43 10.19
N CYS A 190 0.08 18.08 11.04
CA CYS A 190 0.19 19.53 11.29
C CYS A 190 0.99 19.88 12.55
N ASN A 191 1.82 18.96 13.05
CA ASN A 191 2.74 19.24 14.15
C ASN A 191 4.15 19.52 13.63
N LYS A 192 4.77 20.58 14.15
CA LYS A 192 6.20 20.79 13.95
C LYS A 192 6.97 19.69 14.65
N GLU A 193 7.94 19.13 13.96
CA GLU A 193 8.83 18.11 14.53
C GLU A 193 10.29 18.51 14.34
N PHE A 194 11.07 18.22 15.37
CA PHE A 194 12.50 18.44 15.38
C PHE A 194 13.18 17.38 16.24
N GLU A 195 14.23 16.78 15.70
CA GLU A 195 15.10 15.87 16.43
C GLU A 195 16.54 15.97 15.92
N LEU A 196 17.50 15.92 16.84
CA LEU A 196 18.92 15.88 16.52
C LEU A 196 19.40 14.43 16.59
N TYR A 197 20.02 13.95 15.52
CA TYR A 197 20.58 12.61 15.40
C TYR A 197 22.11 12.65 15.35
N THR A 198 22.73 11.52 15.68
CA THR A 198 24.16 11.23 15.51
C THR A 198 24.32 9.78 15.05
N GLU A 199 25.56 9.36 14.86
CA GLU A 199 25.91 8.01 14.43
C GLU A 199 25.99 7.05 15.63
N GLY A 200 25.20 5.98 15.56
CA GLY A 200 25.22 4.86 16.50
C GLY A 200 25.85 3.61 15.89
N SER A 201 26.07 2.61 16.73
CA SER A 201 26.57 1.31 16.28
C SER A 201 25.45 0.48 15.65
N ASN A 202 25.80 -0.53 14.85
CA ASN A 202 24.82 -1.47 14.29
C ASN A 202 24.05 -2.24 15.37
N ASP A 203 24.58 -2.30 16.60
CA ASP A 203 23.88 -2.91 17.73
C ASP A 203 22.68 -2.08 18.22
N ASP A 204 22.69 -0.76 17.98
CA ASP A 204 21.62 0.17 18.35
C ASP A 204 20.43 0.12 17.39
N ALA A 205 20.60 -0.50 16.21
CA ALA A 205 19.55 -0.58 15.21
C ALA A 205 18.40 -1.47 15.68
N VAL A 206 17.16 -1.00 15.48
CA VAL A 206 15.95 -1.82 15.60
C VAL A 206 16.08 -3.02 14.67
N TYR A 207 15.81 -4.21 15.18
CA TYR A 207 15.90 -5.45 14.42
C TYR A 207 14.90 -6.47 14.96
N TYR A 208 14.06 -6.99 14.08
CA TYR A 208 12.99 -7.94 14.44
C TYR A 208 13.34 -9.39 14.15
N GLY A 209 14.42 -9.64 13.39
CA GLY A 209 14.86 -10.99 13.03
C GLY A 209 14.02 -11.62 11.93
N ALA A 210 13.30 -10.83 11.13
CA ALA A 210 12.52 -11.33 10.02
C ALA A 210 13.43 -11.84 8.88
N LYS A 211 12.88 -12.71 8.05
CA LYS A 211 13.58 -13.23 6.87
C LYS A 211 13.92 -12.07 5.93
N ALA A 212 15.14 -12.09 5.37
CA ALA A 212 15.70 -11.02 4.53
C ALA A 212 15.81 -9.64 5.21
N GLU A 213 15.66 -9.53 6.53
CA GLU A 213 15.87 -8.28 7.27
C GLU A 213 17.37 -8.03 7.49
N PRO A 214 17.94 -6.91 7.01
CA PRO A 214 19.30 -6.55 7.34
C PRO A 214 19.43 -6.24 8.84
N ARG A 215 20.56 -6.62 9.45
CA ARG A 215 20.82 -6.39 10.89
C ARG A 215 20.72 -4.91 11.27
N ALA A 216 21.20 -4.03 10.39
CA ALA A 216 21.16 -2.57 10.53
C ALA A 216 21.10 -1.92 9.14
N GLY A 217 20.70 -0.65 9.08
CA GLY A 217 20.60 0.10 7.83
C GLY A 217 19.36 -0.21 6.99
N VAL A 218 19.34 0.34 5.78
CA VAL A 218 18.23 0.25 4.82
C VAL A 218 18.75 -0.29 3.49
N LEU A 219 18.11 -1.32 2.95
CA LEU A 219 18.39 -1.78 1.59
C LEU A 219 17.99 -0.70 0.59
N ALA A 220 18.95 -0.24 -0.22
CA ALA A 220 18.66 0.57 -1.39
C ALA A 220 18.04 -0.32 -2.46
N GLY A 221 16.80 -0.03 -2.83
CA GLY A 221 16.01 -0.84 -3.75
C GLY A 221 15.68 -0.11 -5.06
N ILE A 222 15.60 -0.87 -6.14
CA ILE A 222 15.10 -0.38 -7.43
C ILE A 222 14.27 -1.45 -8.14
N VAL A 223 13.36 -1.04 -9.02
CA VAL A 223 12.66 -1.98 -9.90
C VAL A 223 13.63 -2.66 -10.87
N GLY A 224 13.33 -3.90 -11.29
CA GLY A 224 14.23 -4.80 -12.00
C GLY A 224 14.76 -4.29 -13.35
N ASP A 225 14.06 -3.36 -13.99
CA ASP A 225 14.48 -2.66 -15.20
C ASP A 225 14.84 -1.17 -14.96
N GLY A 226 14.86 -0.76 -13.70
CA GLY A 226 15.01 0.62 -13.27
C GLY A 226 16.45 1.14 -13.31
N ASN A 227 17.48 0.28 -13.34
CA ASN A 227 18.86 0.74 -13.53
C ASN A 227 19.36 0.49 -14.97
N GLY A 228 18.48 0.64 -15.96
CA GLY A 228 18.81 0.44 -17.37
C GLY A 228 18.22 -0.84 -17.95
N ASN A 229 17.97 -0.80 -19.26
CA ASN A 229 17.39 -1.89 -20.02
C ASN A 229 17.87 -1.81 -21.48
N GLU A 230 18.98 -2.50 -21.78
CA GLU A 230 19.59 -2.51 -23.12
C GLU A 230 18.61 -2.97 -24.21
N ARG A 231 17.64 -3.83 -23.86
CA ARG A 231 16.61 -4.33 -24.80
C ARG A 231 15.66 -3.24 -25.26
N LEU A 232 15.49 -2.20 -24.44
CA LEU A 232 14.72 -1.00 -24.74
C LEU A 232 15.64 0.18 -25.14
N GLY A 233 16.94 -0.05 -25.30
CA GLY A 233 17.93 0.99 -25.60
C GLY A 233 18.11 2.01 -24.47
N ARG A 234 17.90 1.60 -23.22
CA ARG A 234 18.10 2.43 -22.03
C ARG A 234 19.41 2.03 -21.35
N ASP A 235 20.36 2.94 -21.32
CA ASP A 235 21.63 2.73 -20.61
C ASP A 235 21.43 2.74 -19.09
N ARG A 236 22.41 2.21 -18.34
CA ARG A 236 22.43 2.33 -16.88
C ARG A 236 22.51 3.81 -16.49
N ILE A 237 21.84 4.17 -15.40
CA ILE A 237 21.86 5.52 -14.84
C ILE A 237 22.64 5.61 -13.53
N PHE A 238 22.87 4.47 -12.86
CA PHE A 238 23.74 4.32 -11.71
C PHE A 238 24.89 3.35 -12.02
N ASP A 239 26.10 3.75 -11.64
CA ASP A 239 27.35 2.98 -11.83
C ASP A 239 27.58 1.91 -10.73
N HIS A 240 26.60 1.72 -9.84
CA HIS A 240 26.59 0.70 -8.80
C HIS A 240 25.35 -0.21 -8.91
N ASP A 241 25.36 -1.32 -8.18
CA ASP A 241 24.22 -2.23 -8.04
C ASP A 241 23.37 -1.87 -6.80
N PHE A 242 22.29 -2.61 -6.54
CA PHE A 242 21.33 -2.32 -5.48
C PHE A 242 21.18 -3.49 -4.50
N GLY A 243 20.94 -3.15 -3.21
CA GLY A 243 20.74 -4.14 -2.16
C GLY A 243 19.43 -4.92 -2.32
N CYS A 244 18.46 -4.37 -3.05
CA CYS A 244 17.23 -5.04 -3.43
C CYS A 244 16.84 -4.74 -4.88
N TYR A 245 16.43 -5.77 -5.61
CA TYR A 245 15.76 -5.61 -6.90
C TYR A 245 14.31 -6.09 -6.78
N SER A 246 13.36 -5.26 -7.21
CA SER A 246 11.93 -5.57 -7.20
C SER A 246 11.44 -5.88 -8.61
N ASP A 247 10.89 -7.07 -8.83
CA ASP A 247 10.44 -7.49 -10.17
C ASP A 247 9.01 -8.04 -10.15
N TYR A 248 8.13 -7.37 -10.88
CA TYR A 248 6.69 -7.62 -10.83
C TYR A 248 6.34 -8.90 -11.59
N MET A 249 5.63 -9.80 -10.92
CA MET A 249 5.11 -11.03 -11.48
C MET A 249 3.58 -11.00 -11.53
N GLU A 250 3.00 -11.35 -12.68
CA GLU A 250 1.55 -11.35 -12.87
C GLU A 250 0.97 -12.75 -12.59
N PHE A 251 0.26 -12.88 -11.46
CA PHE A 251 -0.46 -14.11 -11.07
C PHE A 251 -1.51 -14.47 -12.13
N ASP A 252 -2.25 -13.47 -12.60
CA ASP A 252 -3.34 -13.63 -13.57
C ASP A 252 -2.85 -14.18 -14.93
N LEU A 253 -1.57 -14.00 -15.25
CA LEU A 253 -0.94 -14.52 -16.46
C LEU A 253 -0.20 -15.84 -16.23
N ARG A 254 -0.25 -16.38 -15.01
CA ARG A 254 0.55 -17.53 -14.56
C ARG A 254 2.03 -17.36 -14.87
N GLN A 255 2.57 -16.16 -14.65
CA GLN A 255 3.99 -15.89 -14.85
C GLN A 255 4.79 -16.66 -13.79
N THR A 256 5.77 -17.46 -14.21
CA THR A 256 6.57 -18.32 -13.31
C THR A 256 8.02 -17.87 -13.15
N ASP A 257 8.44 -16.83 -13.87
CA ASP A 257 9.85 -16.44 -13.96
C ASP A 257 10.01 -14.92 -14.08
N LEU A 258 11.19 -14.39 -13.76
CA LEU A 258 11.48 -12.96 -13.73
C LEU A 258 11.37 -12.32 -15.12
N LYS A 259 11.00 -11.03 -15.15
CA LYS A 259 11.07 -10.20 -16.33
C LYS A 259 12.53 -9.85 -16.63
N ARG A 260 12.79 -9.55 -17.90
CA ARG A 260 14.09 -9.08 -18.37
C ARG A 260 14.12 -7.54 -18.25
N PRO A 261 15.26 -6.93 -17.87
CA PRO A 261 16.60 -7.51 -17.91
C PRO A 261 16.98 -8.29 -16.67
N LEU A 262 16.34 -8.06 -15.51
CA LEU A 262 16.77 -8.64 -14.23
C LEU A 262 17.01 -10.15 -14.28
N LYS A 263 16.13 -10.91 -14.93
CA LYS A 263 16.31 -12.35 -15.15
C LYS A 263 17.70 -12.75 -15.66
N ASP A 264 18.28 -11.96 -16.56
CA ASP A 264 19.56 -12.26 -17.20
C ASP A 264 20.75 -11.92 -16.29
N ASP A 265 20.57 -10.96 -15.39
CA ASP A 265 21.66 -10.34 -14.64
C ASP A 265 21.63 -10.67 -13.14
N ILE A 266 20.50 -11.17 -12.61
CA ILE A 266 20.27 -11.39 -11.17
C ILE A 266 21.35 -12.26 -10.52
N GLU A 267 21.91 -13.23 -11.25
CA GLU A 267 22.98 -14.08 -10.75
C GLU A 267 24.23 -13.27 -10.35
N ASN A 268 24.47 -12.13 -11.01
CA ASN A 268 25.62 -11.25 -10.79
C ASN A 268 25.47 -10.34 -9.56
N TYR A 269 24.26 -10.21 -8.99
CA TYR A 269 23.97 -9.27 -7.91
C TYR A 269 23.90 -9.95 -6.54
N ASN A 270 24.55 -9.37 -5.52
CA ASN A 270 24.37 -9.75 -4.13
C ASN A 270 23.19 -8.97 -3.54
N CYS A 271 21.95 -9.42 -3.75
CA CYS A 271 20.78 -8.64 -3.40
C CYS A 271 19.66 -9.49 -2.80
N VAL A 272 18.70 -8.81 -2.17
CA VAL A 272 17.36 -9.34 -1.92
C VAL A 272 16.53 -9.23 -3.20
N LEU A 273 15.77 -10.27 -3.51
CA LEU A 273 14.79 -10.29 -4.58
C LEU A 273 13.40 -10.03 -4.01
N CYS A 274 12.82 -8.87 -4.30
CA CYS A 274 11.43 -8.56 -3.95
C CYS A 274 10.52 -8.92 -5.13
N ILE A 275 9.45 -9.66 -4.86
CA ILE A 275 8.48 -10.14 -5.86
C ILE A 275 7.11 -9.53 -5.56
N PRO A 276 6.78 -8.37 -6.14
CA PRO A 276 5.40 -7.93 -6.26
C PRO A 276 4.60 -8.96 -7.08
N TRP A 277 3.78 -9.75 -6.41
CA TRP A 277 2.96 -10.78 -7.03
C TRP A 277 1.53 -10.25 -7.22
N ASN A 278 1.31 -9.67 -8.39
CA ASN A 278 0.10 -8.95 -8.73
C ASN A 278 -1.02 -9.89 -9.13
N THR A 279 -2.23 -9.60 -8.64
CA THR A 279 -3.46 -10.25 -9.08
C THR A 279 -4.61 -9.26 -9.08
N SER A 280 -5.56 -9.44 -9.99
CA SER A 280 -6.85 -8.73 -9.97
C SER A 280 -7.96 -9.50 -9.26
N ASP A 281 -7.72 -10.77 -8.92
CA ASP A 281 -8.65 -11.67 -8.25
C ASP A 281 -7.91 -12.63 -7.33
N VAL A 282 -7.95 -12.33 -6.03
CA VAL A 282 -7.29 -13.10 -4.97
C VAL A 282 -7.84 -14.52 -4.83
N THR A 283 -9.02 -14.83 -5.36
CA THR A 283 -9.63 -16.16 -5.20
C THR A 283 -8.98 -17.22 -6.09
N GLN A 284 -8.23 -16.80 -7.10
CA GLN A 284 -7.48 -17.71 -7.98
C GLN A 284 -6.48 -18.59 -7.22
N VAL A 285 -6.05 -18.17 -6.02
CA VAL A 285 -5.07 -18.91 -5.21
C VAL A 285 -5.58 -20.30 -4.82
N TYR A 286 -6.88 -20.48 -4.63
CA TYR A 286 -7.45 -21.75 -4.13
C TYR A 286 -7.43 -22.89 -5.17
N GLU A 287 -7.20 -22.57 -6.45
CA GLU A 287 -7.06 -23.55 -7.54
C GLU A 287 -5.68 -23.53 -8.20
N SER A 288 -4.74 -22.76 -7.65
CA SER A 288 -3.46 -22.46 -8.30
C SER A 288 -2.23 -22.90 -7.50
N ASP A 289 -2.40 -23.77 -6.50
CA ASP A 289 -1.30 -24.25 -5.65
C ASP A 289 -0.10 -24.78 -6.44
N ASP A 290 -0.31 -25.56 -7.49
CA ASP A 290 0.78 -26.09 -8.32
C ASP A 290 1.54 -24.99 -9.06
N TYR A 291 0.82 -23.98 -9.57
CA TYR A 291 1.43 -22.79 -10.18
C TYR A 291 2.21 -21.98 -9.14
N MET A 292 1.65 -21.80 -7.94
CA MET A 292 2.30 -21.06 -6.87
C MET A 292 3.63 -21.73 -6.48
N ARG A 293 3.65 -23.06 -6.34
CA ARG A 293 4.89 -23.83 -6.10
C ARG A 293 5.89 -23.69 -7.24
N GLU A 294 5.45 -23.77 -8.49
CA GLU A 294 6.35 -23.59 -9.65
C GLU A 294 7.03 -22.20 -9.66
N MET A 295 6.26 -21.15 -9.35
CA MET A 295 6.79 -19.80 -9.23
C MET A 295 7.79 -19.70 -8.05
N LEU A 296 7.40 -20.19 -6.87
CA LEU A 296 8.23 -20.13 -5.65
C LEU A 296 9.53 -20.95 -5.79
N ASP A 297 9.47 -22.12 -6.43
CA ASP A 297 10.63 -22.93 -6.79
C ASP A 297 11.57 -22.17 -7.73
N THR A 298 11.01 -21.46 -8.71
CA THR A 298 11.80 -20.67 -9.68
C THR A 298 12.52 -19.52 -9.00
N VAL A 299 11.81 -18.71 -8.19
CA VAL A 299 12.43 -17.56 -7.51
C VAL A 299 13.43 -18.00 -6.43
N SER A 300 13.16 -19.09 -5.72
CA SER A 300 14.11 -19.71 -4.79
C SER A 300 15.36 -20.24 -5.52
N GLY A 301 15.18 -20.75 -6.74
CA GLY A 301 16.24 -21.27 -7.60
C GLY A 301 17.36 -20.26 -7.95
N TYR A 302 17.09 -18.95 -7.88
CA TYR A 302 18.13 -17.92 -8.06
C TYR A 302 19.12 -17.83 -6.88
N GLY A 303 18.84 -18.50 -5.76
CA GLY A 303 19.72 -18.50 -4.59
C GLY A 303 19.82 -17.13 -3.91
N LYS A 304 18.81 -16.27 -4.08
CA LYS A 304 18.70 -14.96 -3.41
C LYS A 304 17.72 -15.06 -2.23
N PRO A 305 17.88 -14.28 -1.16
CA PRO A 305 16.79 -14.05 -0.22
C PRO A 305 15.59 -13.44 -0.96
N VAL A 306 14.40 -13.96 -0.69
CA VAL A 306 13.18 -13.55 -1.41
C VAL A 306 12.18 -12.93 -0.44
N ILE A 307 11.57 -11.81 -0.86
CA ILE A 307 10.39 -11.24 -0.21
C ILE A 307 9.24 -11.27 -1.22
N VAL A 308 8.16 -11.98 -0.92
CA VAL A 308 6.94 -12.00 -1.74
C VAL A 308 5.96 -10.96 -1.23
N ARG A 309 5.62 -10.00 -2.08
CA ARG A 309 4.62 -8.96 -1.84
C ARG A 309 3.34 -9.32 -2.60
N PHE A 310 2.51 -10.16 -2.00
CA PHE A 310 1.29 -10.67 -2.62
C PHE A 310 0.12 -9.69 -2.50
N ALA A 311 -0.62 -9.48 -3.60
CA ALA A 311 -1.90 -8.76 -3.61
C ALA A 311 -1.85 -7.39 -2.89
N ALA A 312 -0.84 -6.58 -3.22
CA ALA A 312 -0.64 -5.27 -2.61
C ALA A 312 -1.76 -4.28 -2.96
N GLU A 313 -1.84 -3.18 -2.20
CA GLU A 313 -2.70 -2.02 -2.50
C GLU A 313 -4.20 -2.34 -2.58
N MET A 314 -4.65 -3.34 -1.83
CA MET A 314 -6.07 -3.67 -1.66
C MET A 314 -6.91 -2.49 -1.18
N ASN A 315 -6.32 -1.61 -0.37
CA ASN A 315 -6.98 -0.44 0.21
C ASN A 315 -7.29 0.66 -0.81
N VAL A 316 -6.86 0.56 -2.07
CA VAL A 316 -7.23 1.48 -3.17
C VAL A 316 -7.79 0.76 -4.41
N SER A 317 -7.76 -0.56 -4.45
CA SER A 317 -8.18 -1.36 -5.61
C SER A 317 -9.45 -2.19 -5.35
N SER A 318 -9.93 -2.91 -6.37
CA SER A 318 -11.06 -3.84 -6.25
C SER A 318 -10.77 -5.05 -5.36
N LEU A 319 -9.49 -5.34 -5.07
CA LEU A 319 -9.11 -6.41 -4.14
C LEU A 319 -9.67 -6.14 -2.73
N GLY A 320 -9.71 -4.88 -2.31
CA GLY A 320 -10.32 -4.48 -1.05
C GLY A 320 -11.84 -4.29 -1.12
N ASN A 321 -12.54 -4.85 -2.11
CA ASN A 321 -14.01 -4.81 -2.08
C ASN A 321 -14.59 -5.85 -1.09
N SER A 322 -13.84 -6.92 -0.79
CA SER A 322 -14.18 -7.92 0.23
C SER A 322 -13.01 -8.13 1.19
N PRO A 323 -13.04 -7.56 2.41
CA PRO A 323 -12.03 -7.82 3.42
C PRO A 323 -11.92 -9.29 3.80
N ALA A 324 -13.07 -9.99 3.87
CA ALA A 324 -13.13 -11.42 4.17
C ALA A 324 -12.32 -12.25 3.16
N ALA A 325 -12.61 -12.07 1.87
CA ALA A 325 -11.93 -12.80 0.80
C ALA A 325 -10.45 -12.44 0.70
N TYR A 326 -10.10 -11.15 0.87
CA TYR A 326 -8.72 -10.69 0.85
C TYR A 326 -7.87 -11.36 1.94
N VAL A 327 -8.30 -11.28 3.20
CA VAL A 327 -7.53 -11.83 4.32
C VAL A 327 -7.41 -13.34 4.20
N LYS A 328 -8.48 -14.04 3.84
CA LYS A 328 -8.46 -15.50 3.67
C LYS A 328 -7.48 -15.93 2.56
N ALA A 329 -7.49 -15.25 1.42
CA ALA A 329 -6.56 -15.55 0.33
C ALA A 329 -5.11 -15.22 0.70
N PHE A 330 -4.87 -14.10 1.41
CA PHE A 330 -3.55 -13.76 1.91
C PHE A 330 -3.03 -14.82 2.88
N ARG A 331 -3.86 -15.27 3.84
CA ARG A 331 -3.53 -16.34 4.78
C ARG A 331 -3.18 -17.65 4.06
N HIS A 332 -3.94 -18.03 3.02
CA HIS A 332 -3.65 -19.21 2.21
C HIS A 332 -2.25 -19.16 1.56
N VAL A 333 -1.90 -18.03 0.93
CA VAL A 333 -0.58 -17.83 0.31
C VAL A 333 0.52 -17.82 1.37
N ALA A 334 0.30 -17.12 2.49
CA ALA A 334 1.26 -17.05 3.59
C ALA A 334 1.51 -18.42 4.22
N ASP A 335 0.45 -19.20 4.48
CA ASP A 335 0.56 -20.56 5.01
C ASP A 335 1.33 -21.47 4.06
N LEU A 336 1.05 -21.43 2.76
CA LEU A 336 1.80 -22.21 1.78
C LEU A 336 3.29 -21.85 1.81
N ILE A 337 3.62 -20.55 1.79
CA ILE A 337 5.00 -20.07 1.82
C ILE A 337 5.69 -20.45 3.14
N HIS A 338 5.08 -20.20 4.28
CA HIS A 338 5.69 -20.47 5.58
C HIS A 338 5.89 -21.96 5.86
N ASN A 339 5.00 -22.83 5.35
CA ASN A 339 5.10 -24.27 5.54
C ASN A 339 6.07 -24.94 4.55
N GLU A 340 6.10 -24.50 3.28
CA GLU A 340 6.86 -25.17 2.21
C GLU A 340 8.15 -24.45 1.83
N TYR A 341 8.20 -23.12 2.00
CA TYR A 341 9.31 -22.24 1.62
C TYR A 341 9.76 -21.35 2.79
N PRO A 342 10.25 -21.93 3.90
CA PRO A 342 10.48 -21.21 5.16
C PRO A 342 11.53 -20.09 5.07
N ASP A 343 12.35 -20.05 4.02
CA ASP A 343 13.35 -19.00 3.79
C ASP A 343 12.80 -17.79 3.00
N ILE A 344 11.56 -17.86 2.50
CA ILE A 344 10.88 -16.76 1.81
C ILE A 344 10.08 -15.93 2.82
N ALA A 345 10.23 -14.61 2.74
CA ALA A 345 9.46 -13.66 3.53
C ALA A 345 8.15 -13.29 2.84
N VAL A 346 7.08 -13.09 3.61
CA VAL A 346 5.78 -12.61 3.11
C VAL A 346 5.55 -11.16 3.54
N MET A 347 5.31 -10.27 2.59
CA MET A 347 5.03 -8.86 2.83
C MET A 347 3.55 -8.54 2.62
N TRP A 348 2.90 -8.00 3.64
CA TRP A 348 1.59 -7.38 3.53
C TRP A 348 1.77 -5.89 3.22
N SER A 349 1.30 -5.44 2.05
CA SER A 349 1.61 -4.10 1.55
C SER A 349 0.37 -3.29 1.21
N VAL A 350 0.28 -2.09 1.79
CA VAL A 350 -0.81 -1.13 1.58
C VAL A 350 -0.38 0.00 0.65
N ASN A 351 -1.33 0.70 0.05
CA ASN A 351 -1.07 2.05 -0.47
C ASN A 351 -1.01 3.05 0.71
N ASP A 352 -0.07 4.00 0.66
CA ASP A 352 0.24 4.96 1.74
C ASP A 352 -0.98 5.78 2.17
N CYS A 353 -1.82 6.13 1.20
CA CYS A 353 -3.08 6.84 1.41
C CYS A 353 -4.22 6.00 0.83
N GLY A 354 -4.64 5.00 1.60
CA GLY A 354 -5.80 4.17 1.27
C GLY A 354 -7.05 4.98 0.92
N ALA A 355 -8.02 4.32 0.26
CA ALA A 355 -9.35 4.89 0.12
C ALA A 355 -9.92 5.20 1.51
N LEU A 356 -10.59 6.35 1.65
CA LEU A 356 -11.01 6.88 2.95
C LEU A 356 -11.94 5.94 3.73
N ASN A 357 -12.56 4.96 3.06
CA ASN A 357 -13.48 3.98 3.62
C ASN A 357 -12.89 2.56 3.74
N LYS A 358 -11.62 2.37 3.39
CA LYS A 358 -10.92 1.06 3.44
C LYS A 358 -9.80 1.10 4.49
N PRO A 359 -10.14 1.20 5.79
CA PRO A 359 -9.16 1.23 6.87
C PRO A 359 -8.33 -0.08 6.91
N MET A 360 -7.06 0.04 7.29
CA MET A 360 -6.08 -1.05 7.30
C MET A 360 -6.49 -2.23 8.20
N GLU A 361 -7.19 -1.92 9.29
CA GLU A 361 -7.69 -2.86 10.29
C GLU A 361 -8.59 -3.95 9.70
N LEU A 362 -9.26 -3.69 8.57
CA LEU A 362 -10.10 -4.68 7.91
C LEU A 362 -9.29 -5.73 7.12
N TYR A 363 -8.05 -5.42 6.75
CA TYR A 363 -7.28 -6.20 5.78
C TYR A 363 -6.00 -6.80 6.35
N TYR A 364 -5.62 -6.45 7.59
CA TYR A 364 -4.43 -7.01 8.21
C TYR A 364 -4.68 -8.49 8.54
N PRO A 365 -3.90 -9.43 7.96
CA PRO A 365 -4.19 -10.86 8.08
C PRO A 365 -3.77 -11.43 9.44
N GLY A 366 -2.95 -10.71 10.21
CA GLY A 366 -2.41 -11.12 11.51
C GLY A 366 -0.89 -11.34 11.47
N ASP A 367 -0.22 -11.09 12.60
CA ASP A 367 1.25 -11.15 12.75
C ASP A 367 1.89 -12.48 12.34
N GLU A 368 1.15 -13.59 12.45
CA GLU A 368 1.64 -14.93 12.10
C GLU A 368 1.76 -15.14 10.58
N TYR A 369 1.03 -14.36 9.78
CA TYR A 369 1.01 -14.45 8.32
C TYR A 369 1.92 -13.43 7.63
N VAL A 370 2.54 -12.53 8.39
CA VAL A 370 3.27 -11.37 7.87
C VAL A 370 4.69 -11.32 8.42
N ASP A 371 5.68 -11.36 7.53
CA ASP A 371 7.08 -11.13 7.87
C ASP A 371 7.47 -9.64 7.74
N TRP A 372 6.87 -8.93 6.77
CA TRP A 372 7.17 -7.53 6.46
C TRP A 372 5.91 -6.68 6.27
N ILE A 373 5.95 -5.42 6.71
CA ILE A 373 4.94 -4.41 6.37
C ILE A 373 5.42 -3.59 5.18
N GLY A 374 4.64 -3.58 4.11
CA GLY A 374 4.94 -2.85 2.88
C GLY A 374 4.06 -1.62 2.71
N ILE A 375 4.62 -0.62 2.03
CA ILE A 375 3.93 0.59 1.63
C ILE A 375 4.26 0.85 0.16
N SER A 376 3.23 1.10 -0.63
CA SER A 376 3.34 1.78 -1.92
C SER A 376 3.05 3.26 -1.71
N GLY A 377 4.00 4.15 -1.99
CA GLY A 377 3.81 5.57 -1.71
C GLY A 377 4.64 6.47 -2.61
N PHE A 378 4.00 7.51 -3.14
CA PHE A 378 4.58 8.40 -4.13
C PHE A 378 4.41 9.86 -3.72
N LEU A 379 5.52 10.60 -3.67
CA LEU A 379 5.52 12.01 -3.33
C LEU A 379 5.10 12.84 -4.55
N LYS A 380 3.87 13.36 -4.48
CA LYS A 380 3.19 14.06 -5.59
C LYS A 380 2.87 15.49 -5.18
N ARG A 381 3.03 16.44 -6.11
CA ARG A 381 2.66 17.85 -5.87
C ARG A 381 1.15 18.02 -5.76
N ASP A 382 0.40 17.31 -6.59
CA ASP A 382 -1.03 17.51 -6.74
C ASP A 382 -1.75 16.16 -6.75
N PHE A 383 -2.86 16.05 -6.03
CA PHE A 383 -3.67 14.83 -6.04
C PHE A 383 -4.30 14.64 -7.41
N MET A 384 -4.18 13.43 -7.97
CA MET A 384 -4.66 13.09 -9.31
C MET A 384 -4.14 14.00 -10.44
N ALA A 385 -3.01 14.68 -10.21
CA ALA A 385 -2.50 15.64 -11.17
C ALA A 385 -3.55 16.77 -11.45
N ASP A 386 -4.29 17.20 -10.41
CA ASP A 386 -5.15 18.40 -10.45
C ASP A 386 -4.57 19.51 -9.55
N PRO A 387 -4.04 20.61 -10.14
CA PRO A 387 -3.46 21.73 -9.39
C PRO A 387 -4.49 22.49 -8.52
N ASN A 388 -5.78 22.15 -8.61
CA ASN A 388 -6.85 22.73 -7.81
C ASN A 388 -7.39 21.79 -6.72
N SER A 389 -6.71 20.67 -6.45
CA SER A 389 -7.13 19.67 -5.45
C SER A 389 -7.21 20.23 -4.02
N GLY A 390 -6.41 21.25 -3.71
CA GLY A 390 -6.49 22.05 -2.48
C GLY A 390 -5.95 21.35 -1.22
N ARG A 391 -5.86 22.10 -0.11
CA ARG A 391 -5.23 21.65 1.15
C ARG A 391 -5.80 20.35 1.70
N ASN A 392 -7.12 20.16 1.65
CA ASN A 392 -7.75 18.95 2.17
C ASN A 392 -7.31 17.69 1.43
N ALA A 393 -7.09 17.78 0.10
CA ALA A 393 -6.50 16.67 -0.64
C ALA A 393 -5.06 16.38 -0.17
N GLY A 394 -4.29 17.43 0.14
CA GLY A 394 -2.98 17.34 0.79
C GLY A 394 -3.00 16.53 2.08
N LEU A 395 -3.96 16.83 2.97
CA LEU A 395 -4.11 16.11 4.24
C LEU A 395 -4.62 14.68 4.07
N PHE A 396 -5.57 14.44 3.16
CA PHE A 396 -6.12 13.11 2.95
C PHE A 396 -5.14 12.15 2.27
N PHE A 397 -4.36 12.67 1.32
CA PHE A 397 -3.59 11.85 0.37
C PHE A 397 -2.09 12.13 0.38
N ASN A 398 -1.58 12.81 1.41
CA ASN A 398 -0.16 13.15 1.57
C ASN A 398 0.46 13.78 0.31
N VAL A 399 -0.25 14.73 -0.31
CA VAL A 399 0.23 15.47 -1.50
C VAL A 399 0.62 16.90 -1.18
N GLY A 400 1.33 17.55 -2.11
CA GLY A 400 1.68 18.96 -2.05
C GLY A 400 2.59 19.28 -0.87
N ASP A 401 2.12 20.15 0.02
CA ASP A 401 2.87 20.58 1.19
C ASP A 401 3.03 19.48 2.26
N PHE A 402 2.26 18.40 2.15
CA PHE A 402 2.34 17.23 3.03
C PHE A 402 3.09 16.04 2.41
N ALA A 403 3.53 16.15 1.14
CA ALA A 403 4.24 15.10 0.40
C ALA A 403 5.70 14.96 0.81
N TRP A 404 5.94 14.61 2.08
CA TRP A 404 7.27 14.34 2.63
C TRP A 404 7.46 12.84 2.87
N GLY A 405 8.68 12.34 2.70
CA GLY A 405 8.99 10.91 2.81
C GLY A 405 8.53 10.30 4.13
N GLN A 406 8.73 11.02 5.23
CA GLN A 406 8.30 10.55 6.55
C GLN A 406 6.78 10.66 6.79
N ASN A 407 6.08 11.52 6.06
CA ASN A 407 4.63 11.66 6.18
C ASN A 407 3.90 10.53 5.45
N MET A 408 4.47 10.05 4.34
CA MET A 408 4.02 8.86 3.60
C MET A 408 3.83 7.67 4.54
N LEU A 409 4.73 7.49 5.51
CA LEU A 409 4.72 6.37 6.46
C LEU A 409 3.90 6.64 7.73
N SER A 410 3.44 7.87 7.98
CA SER A 410 2.82 8.23 9.26
C SER A 410 1.61 7.36 9.62
N GLN A 411 0.74 7.09 8.65
CA GLN A 411 -0.48 6.31 8.88
C GLN A 411 -0.19 4.84 9.18
N VAL A 412 0.73 4.20 8.44
CA VAL A 412 1.08 2.80 8.69
C VAL A 412 1.82 2.65 10.02
N MET A 413 2.66 3.62 10.39
CA MET A 413 3.40 3.59 11.66
C MET A 413 2.46 3.77 12.85
N ASP A 414 1.49 4.67 12.75
CA ASP A 414 0.43 4.83 13.75
C ASP A 414 -0.45 3.56 13.87
N PHE A 415 -0.77 2.92 12.74
CA PHE A 415 -1.45 1.62 12.73
C PHE A 415 -0.61 0.53 13.44
N MET A 416 0.68 0.43 13.13
CA MET A 416 1.58 -0.55 13.76
C MET A 416 1.70 -0.31 15.27
N GLU A 417 1.89 0.94 15.69
CA GLU A 417 2.00 1.30 17.11
C GLU A 417 0.71 0.95 17.88
N LYS A 418 -0.45 1.32 17.34
CA LYS A 418 -1.76 1.06 17.99
C LYS A 418 -2.07 -0.43 18.14
N ASN A 419 -1.54 -1.26 17.24
CA ASN A 419 -1.80 -2.70 17.21
C ASN A 419 -0.63 -3.53 17.76
N GLY A 420 0.46 -2.90 18.20
CA GLY A 420 1.63 -3.60 18.75
C GLY A 420 2.36 -4.46 17.71
N ILE A 421 2.36 -4.05 16.44
CA ILE A 421 2.99 -4.78 15.34
C ILE A 421 4.49 -4.47 15.31
N GLU A 422 5.31 -5.48 15.54
CA GLU A 422 6.77 -5.42 15.60
C GLU A 422 7.40 -6.13 14.39
N LYS A 423 7.39 -5.46 13.22
CA LYS A 423 7.84 -6.01 11.93
C LYS A 423 8.70 -4.99 11.18
N PRO A 424 9.67 -5.41 10.35
CA PRO A 424 10.38 -4.49 9.47
C PRO A 424 9.44 -3.90 8.43
N VAL A 425 9.75 -2.66 8.04
CA VAL A 425 8.94 -1.86 7.13
C VAL A 425 9.68 -1.66 5.81
N ALA A 426 8.96 -1.75 4.70
CA ALA A 426 9.45 -1.44 3.37
C ALA A 426 8.63 -0.32 2.74
N VAL A 427 9.28 0.72 2.21
CA VAL A 427 8.72 1.44 1.06
C VAL A 427 8.91 0.50 -0.12
N SER A 428 7.97 -0.40 -0.29
CA SER A 428 8.04 -1.53 -1.23
C SER A 428 7.94 -1.10 -2.69
N GLU A 429 7.39 0.10 -2.90
CA GLU A 429 7.36 0.81 -4.17
C GLU A 429 7.13 2.29 -3.87
N GLY A 430 7.96 3.15 -4.44
CA GLY A 430 7.73 4.57 -4.29
C GLY A 430 8.63 5.42 -5.16
N GLY A 431 8.45 6.72 -5.06
CA GLY A 431 9.25 7.67 -5.81
C GLY A 431 8.76 9.10 -5.64
N VAL A 432 9.50 10.03 -6.23
CA VAL A 432 9.13 11.44 -6.26
C VAL A 432 8.83 11.81 -7.70
N VAL A 433 7.74 12.54 -7.90
CA VAL A 433 7.33 12.93 -9.25
C VAL A 433 8.49 13.64 -9.99
N THR A 434 8.73 13.22 -11.23
CA THR A 434 9.72 13.81 -12.13
C THR A 434 9.08 14.64 -13.23
N THR A 435 7.83 14.30 -13.61
CA THR A 435 7.03 15.02 -14.60
C THR A 435 5.53 15.02 -14.23
N MET A 436 4.83 16.08 -14.62
CA MET A 436 3.39 16.24 -14.46
C MET A 436 2.71 16.49 -15.82
N PRO A 437 1.46 16.09 -16.04
CA PRO A 437 0.84 16.08 -17.37
C PRO A 437 0.42 17.48 -17.88
N TYR A 438 0.30 18.45 -16.99
CA TYR A 438 -0.04 19.85 -17.29
C TYR A 438 1.13 20.81 -17.08
N ASP A 439 2.26 20.31 -16.57
CA ASP A 439 3.43 21.11 -16.26
C ASP A 439 4.61 20.63 -17.11
N ASN A 440 4.90 21.38 -18.17
CA ASN A 440 6.10 21.17 -18.98
C ASN A 440 7.33 21.89 -18.37
N GLY A 441 7.18 22.45 -17.16
CA GLY A 441 8.24 23.11 -16.43
C GLY A 441 9.13 22.15 -15.65
N ASP A 442 10.27 22.66 -15.19
CA ASP A 442 11.13 21.93 -14.28
C ASP A 442 10.56 21.98 -12.86
N ILE A 443 10.16 20.82 -12.35
CA ILE A 443 9.60 20.66 -10.99
C ILE A 443 10.66 20.35 -9.93
N SER A 444 11.94 20.36 -10.29
CA SER A 444 13.03 19.91 -9.42
C SER A 444 13.14 20.73 -8.12
N GLU A 445 12.87 22.04 -8.16
CA GLU A 445 12.85 22.89 -6.94
C GLU A 445 11.88 22.37 -5.88
N TRP A 446 10.74 21.81 -6.29
CA TRP A 446 9.77 21.19 -5.38
C TRP A 446 10.16 19.77 -5.00
N ALA A 447 10.65 18.98 -5.96
CA ALA A 447 10.85 17.54 -5.79
C ALA A 447 12.17 17.17 -5.09
N GLU A 448 13.27 17.89 -5.33
CA GLU A 448 14.59 17.56 -4.77
C GLU A 448 14.60 17.54 -3.24
N PRO A 449 14.02 18.53 -2.51
CA PRO A 449 13.92 18.45 -1.04
C PRO A 449 13.12 17.23 -0.57
N ARG A 450 12.11 16.81 -1.33
CA ARG A 450 11.23 15.68 -0.99
C ARG A 450 11.94 14.34 -1.25
N LEU A 451 12.75 14.27 -2.31
CA LEU A 451 13.64 13.13 -2.56
C LEU A 451 14.69 12.99 -1.45
N ARG A 452 15.32 14.10 -1.05
CA ARG A 452 16.22 14.11 0.12
C ARG A 452 15.49 13.64 1.39
N SER A 453 14.24 14.08 1.61
CA SER A 453 13.46 13.60 2.76
C SER A 453 13.16 12.10 2.72
N MET A 454 12.89 11.54 1.53
CA MET A 454 12.66 10.11 1.35
C MET A 454 13.89 9.30 1.76
N TYR A 455 15.09 9.74 1.37
CA TYR A 455 16.31 8.97 1.66
C TYR A 455 16.99 9.31 3.00
N TRP A 456 16.79 10.51 3.56
CA TRP A 456 17.44 10.88 4.82
C TRP A 456 16.50 10.87 6.02
N TYR A 457 15.27 11.39 5.88
CA TYR A 457 14.37 11.50 7.03
C TYR A 457 13.65 10.20 7.37
N ILE A 458 13.36 9.35 6.38
CA ILE A 458 12.76 8.03 6.64
C ILE A 458 13.64 7.21 7.59
N PRO A 459 14.94 6.94 7.28
CA PRO A 459 15.77 6.14 8.19
C PRO A 459 16.06 6.82 9.54
N MET A 460 16.05 8.15 9.61
CA MET A 460 16.18 8.88 10.88
C MET A 460 14.95 8.69 11.78
N LYS A 461 13.75 8.97 11.24
CA LYS A 461 12.51 8.99 12.02
C LYS A 461 11.98 7.58 12.30
N TYR A 462 12.19 6.66 11.36
CA TYR A 462 11.58 5.34 11.36
C TYR A 462 12.64 4.23 11.23
N PRO A 463 13.34 3.88 12.33
CA PRO A 463 14.38 2.86 12.32
C PRO A 463 13.87 1.44 11.97
N GLN A 464 12.56 1.22 12.00
CA GLN A 464 11.90 0.00 11.53
C GLN A 464 11.97 -0.16 10.00
N VAL A 465 12.21 0.92 9.25
CA VAL A 465 12.31 0.84 7.78
C VAL A 465 13.63 0.18 7.41
N LYS A 466 13.55 -0.87 6.59
CA LYS A 466 14.69 -1.71 6.16
C LYS A 466 14.82 -1.85 4.66
N LEU A 467 13.88 -1.31 3.89
CA LEU A 467 13.91 -1.31 2.43
C LEU A 467 13.22 -0.05 1.90
N ILE A 468 13.86 0.61 0.94
CA ILE A 468 13.24 1.64 0.11
C ILE A 468 13.47 1.29 -1.36
N THR A 469 12.39 0.97 -2.08
CA THR A 469 12.41 0.60 -3.49
C THR A 469 11.92 1.75 -4.36
N TYR A 470 12.81 2.33 -5.16
CA TYR A 470 12.45 3.37 -6.11
C TYR A 470 11.84 2.78 -7.41
N PHE A 471 10.66 3.26 -7.76
CA PHE A 471 9.93 2.88 -8.98
C PHE A 471 10.40 3.73 -10.16
N ASN A 472 11.62 3.45 -10.64
CA ASN A 472 12.20 4.17 -11.78
C ASN A 472 11.62 3.67 -13.11
N CYS A 473 10.37 3.99 -13.38
CA CYS A 473 9.70 3.62 -14.62
C CYS A 473 8.80 4.76 -15.14
N SER A 474 8.61 4.80 -16.46
CA SER A 474 7.62 5.67 -17.11
C SER A 474 6.45 4.83 -17.61
N MET A 475 5.26 5.10 -17.08
CA MET A 475 4.04 4.38 -17.43
C MET A 475 3.16 5.25 -18.35
N PRO A 476 2.90 4.86 -19.61
CA PRO A 476 2.20 5.73 -20.57
C PRO A 476 0.79 6.14 -20.19
N LEU A 477 0.16 5.41 -19.28
CA LEU A 477 -1.22 5.66 -18.82
C LEU A 477 -1.27 6.36 -17.47
N GLU A 478 -0.14 6.56 -16.80
CA GLU A 478 -0.07 7.28 -15.54
C GLU A 478 -0.04 8.79 -15.77
N ALA A 479 -0.70 9.52 -14.89
CA ALA A 479 -0.73 10.97 -14.96
C ALA A 479 0.63 11.60 -14.65
N CYS A 480 1.36 11.03 -13.69
CA CYS A 480 2.67 11.51 -13.22
C CYS A 480 3.78 10.55 -13.67
N GLY A 481 4.94 11.10 -14.03
CA GLY A 481 6.14 10.31 -14.30
C GLY A 481 7.08 10.23 -13.09
N TYR A 482 7.83 9.13 -12.98
CA TYR A 482 8.82 8.88 -11.94
C TYR A 482 10.20 8.48 -12.50
N ASP A 483 10.33 8.52 -13.82
CA ASP A 483 11.54 8.13 -14.55
C ASP A 483 12.68 9.13 -14.29
N LEU A 484 13.87 8.59 -13.96
CA LEU A 484 15.08 9.29 -13.57
C LEU A 484 16.03 9.57 -14.74
N TYR A 485 15.78 9.03 -15.94
CA TYR A 485 16.73 9.08 -17.06
C TYR A 485 17.11 10.52 -17.47
N GLU A 486 16.15 11.44 -17.41
CA GLU A 486 16.37 12.87 -17.68
C GLU A 486 16.51 13.71 -16.38
N LYS A 487 16.82 13.07 -15.25
CA LYS A 487 16.92 13.69 -13.91
C LYS A 487 18.25 13.38 -13.22
N PRO A 488 19.40 13.81 -13.77
CA PRO A 488 20.71 13.54 -13.16
C PRO A 488 20.87 14.15 -11.76
N SER A 489 20.17 15.25 -11.43
CA SER A 489 20.20 15.80 -10.07
C SER A 489 19.54 14.87 -9.06
N TYR A 490 18.51 14.11 -9.46
CA TYR A 490 17.84 13.15 -8.59
C TYR A 490 18.74 11.94 -8.34
N CYS A 491 19.42 11.45 -9.38
CA CYS A 491 20.43 10.40 -9.23
C CYS A 491 21.54 10.83 -8.26
N SER A 492 22.05 12.06 -8.40
CA SER A 492 23.08 12.61 -7.50
C SER A 492 22.61 12.69 -6.04
N ILE A 493 21.34 13.04 -5.79
CA ILE A 493 20.75 13.02 -4.44
C ILE A 493 20.67 11.61 -3.87
N MET A 494 20.35 10.63 -4.72
CA MET A 494 20.32 9.22 -4.31
C MET A 494 21.73 8.70 -4.02
N ASP A 495 22.71 8.96 -4.89
CA ASP A 495 24.12 8.59 -4.70
C ASP A 495 24.68 9.20 -3.41
N ASP A 496 24.41 10.48 -3.14
CA ASP A 496 24.78 11.14 -1.89
C ASP A 496 24.25 10.39 -0.66
N ALA A 497 22.98 9.98 -0.69
CA ALA A 497 22.40 9.17 0.38
C ALA A 497 23.02 7.76 0.46
N PHE A 498 23.29 7.12 -0.67
CA PHE A 498 23.86 5.77 -0.70
C PHE A 498 25.32 5.72 -0.25
N GLU A 499 26.09 6.76 -0.55
CA GLU A 499 27.50 6.87 -0.17
C GLU A 499 27.67 7.32 1.29
N ASN A 500 26.84 8.26 1.75
CA ASN A 500 27.03 8.93 3.05
C ASN A 500 26.00 8.51 4.11
N GLY A 501 24.92 7.85 3.73
CA GLY A 501 23.85 7.37 4.61
C GLY A 501 24.00 5.90 5.02
N PRO A 502 23.14 5.38 5.92
CA PRO A 502 23.19 4.00 6.38
C PRO A 502 22.49 3.04 5.39
N TYR A 503 22.86 3.10 4.12
CA TYR A 503 22.28 2.30 3.05
C TYR A 503 23.13 1.09 2.68
N LEU A 504 22.43 0.03 2.25
CA LEU A 504 23.03 -1.22 1.81
C LEU A 504 22.82 -1.39 0.31
N MET A 505 23.93 -1.46 -0.42
CA MET A 505 23.95 -1.70 -1.87
C MET A 505 24.09 -3.18 -2.22
N GLU A 506 24.27 -4.03 -1.21
CA GLU A 506 24.29 -5.48 -1.33
C GLU A 506 23.72 -6.15 -0.07
N TYR A 507 23.34 -7.42 -0.17
CA TYR A 507 22.88 -8.23 0.96
C TYR A 507 23.51 -9.63 0.96
N PRO A 508 23.97 -10.15 2.12
CA PRO A 508 24.00 -9.50 3.43
C PRO A 508 25.17 -8.50 3.54
N SER A 509 24.93 -7.35 4.15
CA SER A 509 25.96 -6.38 4.53
C SER A 509 25.50 -5.57 5.74
N GLU A 510 26.41 -4.75 6.28
CA GLU A 510 26.11 -3.83 7.37
C GLU A 510 26.59 -2.42 7.00
N PRO A 511 25.87 -1.37 7.43
CA PRO A 511 26.30 0.00 7.17
C PRO A 511 27.44 0.39 8.11
N ALA A 512 28.09 1.52 7.82
CA ALA A 512 29.11 2.08 8.71
C ALA A 512 28.54 2.51 10.06
N TYR A 513 27.27 2.94 10.09
CA TYR A 513 26.56 3.40 11.27
C TYR A 513 25.05 3.23 11.10
N THR A 514 24.29 3.48 12.17
CA THR A 514 22.85 3.72 12.12
C THR A 514 22.49 5.05 12.78
N PHE A 515 21.37 5.66 12.43
CA PHE A 515 20.95 6.88 13.11
C PHE A 515 20.45 6.57 14.52
N VAL A 516 20.96 7.31 15.50
CA VAL A 516 20.46 7.32 16.87
C VAL A 516 20.18 8.75 17.30
N LYS A 517 19.21 8.95 18.19
CA LYS A 517 18.96 10.28 18.77
C LYS A 517 20.20 10.73 19.51
N ALA A 518 20.64 11.97 19.30
CA ALA A 518 21.80 12.52 19.97
C ALA A 518 21.56 12.68 21.47
N ASP A 519 20.33 13.01 21.89
CA ASP A 519 19.98 13.15 23.30
C ASP A 519 20.23 11.87 24.11
N GLY A 520 21.14 11.95 25.06
CA GLY A 520 21.58 10.84 25.92
C GLY A 520 22.66 9.96 25.31
N TYR A 521 23.04 10.15 24.03
CA TYR A 521 24.02 9.30 23.37
C TYR A 521 25.46 9.78 23.61
N THR A 522 26.43 8.85 23.57
CA THR A 522 27.86 9.15 23.75
C THR A 522 28.63 8.68 22.53
N VAL A 523 29.29 9.63 21.87
CA VAL A 523 30.18 9.35 20.73
C VAL A 523 31.62 9.36 21.22
N ASN A 524 32.43 8.44 20.72
CA ASN A 524 33.87 8.41 20.99
C ASN A 524 34.64 8.81 19.75
N GLY A 525 35.60 9.72 19.89
CA GLY A 525 36.43 10.16 18.77
C GLY A 525 36.71 11.66 18.78
N ASP A 526 37.27 12.10 17.66
CA ASP A 526 37.69 13.49 17.42
C ASP A 526 36.59 14.32 16.73
N THR A 527 35.51 13.68 16.28
CA THR A 527 34.36 14.31 15.65
C THR A 527 33.06 13.85 16.31
N LEU A 528 32.06 14.73 16.31
CA LEU A 528 30.68 14.42 16.65
C LEU A 528 29.82 14.67 15.40
N PRO A 529 29.45 13.63 14.64
CA PRO A 529 28.53 13.75 13.51
C PRO A 529 27.14 14.14 14.01
N LEU A 530 26.54 15.14 13.39
CA LEU A 530 25.21 15.63 13.75
C LEU A 530 24.33 15.69 12.51
N TYR A 531 23.08 15.29 12.63
CA TYR A 531 22.08 15.39 11.57
C TYR A 531 20.80 15.96 12.14
N THR A 532 20.18 16.92 11.45
CA THR A 532 18.95 17.55 11.95
C THR A 532 17.75 17.10 11.14
N TYR A 533 16.85 16.37 11.79
CA TYR A 533 15.49 16.19 11.29
C TYR A 533 14.67 17.42 11.64
N SER A 534 14.13 18.08 10.61
CA SER A 534 13.23 19.24 10.74
C SER A 534 12.03 19.07 9.83
N TYR A 535 10.84 19.15 10.42
CA TYR A 535 9.57 19.20 9.71
C TYR A 535 8.74 20.39 10.21
N ILE A 536 8.44 21.30 9.30
CA ILE A 536 7.54 22.43 9.52
C ILE A 536 6.34 22.21 8.58
N PRO A 537 5.14 21.94 9.10
CA PRO A 537 3.97 21.71 8.24
C PRO A 537 3.70 22.93 7.37
N GLU A 538 3.42 22.71 6.08
CA GLU A 538 3.09 23.76 5.12
C GLU A 538 4.22 24.78 4.87
N GLU A 539 5.45 24.49 5.29
CA GLU A 539 6.62 25.36 5.12
C GLU A 539 7.91 24.52 4.98
N GLU A 540 8.74 24.82 3.98
CA GLU A 540 10.05 24.16 3.88
C GLU A 540 11.05 24.76 4.86
N THR A 541 11.93 23.91 5.41
CA THR A 541 13.08 24.39 6.17
C THR A 541 14.07 25.07 5.21
N GLU A 542 14.36 26.34 5.45
CA GLU A 542 15.32 27.15 4.68
C GLU A 542 16.75 26.85 5.12
N SER A 543 16.99 26.78 6.43
CA SER A 543 18.34 26.53 6.97
C SER A 543 18.33 25.97 8.39
N VAL A 544 19.41 25.26 8.71
CA VAL A 544 19.74 24.82 10.07
C VAL A 544 21.11 25.38 10.44
N THR A 545 21.18 26.15 11.52
CA THR A 545 22.43 26.77 12.00
C THR A 545 22.86 26.16 13.32
N TYR A 546 24.06 25.59 13.36
CA TYR A 546 24.71 25.07 14.55
C TYR A 546 25.54 26.18 15.21
N MET A 547 25.36 26.36 16.52
CA MET A 547 26.12 27.31 17.32
C MET A 547 26.71 26.63 18.55
N LEU A 548 28.02 26.73 18.73
CA LEU A 548 28.72 26.24 19.91
C LEU A 548 29.08 27.43 20.81
N ASP A 549 28.63 27.39 22.07
CA ASP A 549 28.81 28.43 23.07
C ASP A 549 28.43 29.84 22.57
N GLY A 550 27.36 29.89 21.77
CA GLY A 550 26.84 31.14 21.18
C GLY A 550 27.56 31.62 19.93
N THR A 551 28.56 30.87 19.43
CA THR A 551 29.26 31.17 18.17
C THR A 551 28.76 30.24 17.07
N THR A 552 28.34 30.77 15.93
CA THR A 552 27.98 29.95 14.75
C THR A 552 29.19 29.17 14.27
N VAL A 553 29.04 27.85 14.17
CA VAL A 553 30.07 26.91 13.71
C VAL A 553 29.74 26.32 12.35
N SER A 554 28.44 26.17 12.01
CA SER A 554 27.99 25.78 10.68
C SER A 554 26.57 26.27 10.39
N THR A 555 26.23 26.42 9.11
CA THR A 555 24.87 26.63 8.60
C THR A 555 24.67 25.73 7.39
N GLN A 556 23.66 24.87 7.45
CA GLN A 556 23.28 23.95 6.38
C GLN A 556 21.98 24.40 5.72
N LEU A 557 21.87 24.18 4.41
CA LEU A 557 20.76 24.64 3.57
C LEU A 557 19.93 23.51 2.97
N GLU A 558 20.37 22.27 3.12
CA GLU A 558 19.70 21.10 2.54
C GLU A 558 19.72 19.93 3.52
N ILE A 559 18.73 19.05 3.36
CA ILE A 559 18.63 17.77 4.07
C ILE A 559 19.83 16.89 3.66
N PRO A 560 20.55 16.25 4.61
CA PRO A 560 20.16 15.97 6.01
C PRO A 560 20.52 17.04 7.05
N TYR A 561 20.93 18.24 6.63
CA TYR A 561 21.43 19.30 7.49
C TYR A 561 22.56 18.80 8.41
N ASP A 562 23.49 18.03 7.86
CA ASP A 562 24.57 17.37 8.59
C ASP A 562 25.69 18.33 9.00
N TYR A 563 26.37 18.02 10.11
CA TYR A 563 27.55 18.76 10.53
C TYR A 563 28.46 17.90 11.42
N ASP A 564 29.68 17.65 10.97
CA ASP A 564 30.73 17.05 11.78
C ASP A 564 31.37 18.09 12.69
N LEU A 565 30.94 18.13 13.95
CA LEU A 565 31.53 19.00 14.96
C LEU A 565 32.93 18.48 15.33
N ASP A 566 33.97 19.24 14.98
CA ASP A 566 35.35 18.98 15.40
C ASP A 566 35.50 19.12 16.92
N LEU A 567 35.78 18.00 17.58
CA LEU A 567 35.96 17.93 19.02
C LEU A 567 37.41 18.24 19.43
N THR A 568 38.39 18.20 18.53
CA THR A 568 39.82 18.37 18.88
C THR A 568 40.12 19.75 19.45
N GLY A 569 39.41 20.77 18.98
CA GLY A 569 39.48 22.16 19.46
C GLY A 569 38.65 22.46 20.70
N ILE A 570 37.82 21.51 21.16
CA ILE A 570 36.89 21.68 22.29
C ILE A 570 37.56 21.18 23.57
N THR A 571 37.50 22.00 24.63
CA THR A 571 38.03 21.64 25.95
C THR A 571 37.14 20.62 26.66
N ASP A 572 37.72 19.81 27.55
CA ASP A 572 36.91 18.98 28.44
C ASP A 572 35.97 19.84 29.29
N GLY A 573 34.72 19.42 29.42
CA GLY A 573 33.67 20.16 30.10
C GLY A 573 32.35 20.18 29.34
N ALA A 574 31.41 20.95 29.85
CA ALA A 574 30.09 21.15 29.25
C ALA A 574 30.09 22.38 28.34
N HIS A 575 29.66 22.19 27.10
CA HIS A 575 29.49 23.22 26.08
C HIS A 575 28.02 23.29 25.66
N ARG A 576 27.55 24.49 25.30
CA ARG A 576 26.18 24.70 24.84
C ARG A 576 26.14 24.62 23.32
N LEU A 577 25.45 23.60 22.80
CA LEU A 577 25.13 23.51 21.38
C LEU A 577 23.70 24.02 21.16
N SER A 578 23.54 25.08 20.38
CA SER A 578 22.24 25.55 19.90
C SER A 578 22.08 25.18 18.43
N VAL A 579 20.92 24.64 18.08
CA VAL A 579 20.51 24.32 16.70
C VAL A 579 19.33 25.21 16.36
N VAL A 580 19.54 26.16 15.45
CA VAL A 580 18.53 27.14 15.03
C VAL A 580 17.96 26.70 13.69
N VAL A 581 16.67 26.38 13.64
CA VAL A 581 15.94 26.02 12.43
C VAL A 581 15.19 27.25 11.93
N ARG A 582 15.33 27.57 10.65
CA ARG A 582 14.55 28.61 9.97
C ARG A 582 13.76 28.02 8.82
N GLY A 583 12.49 28.34 8.73
CA GLY A 583 11.63 28.00 7.59
C GLY A 583 11.52 29.15 6.59
N LYS A 584 11.13 28.83 5.35
CA LYS A 584 11.05 29.79 4.23
C LYS A 584 9.97 30.87 4.40
N GLU A 585 8.95 30.63 5.21
CA GLU A 585 7.82 31.54 5.49
C GLU A 585 8.01 32.32 6.80
N GLY A 586 9.19 32.21 7.42
CA GLY A 586 9.61 33.01 8.57
C GLY A 586 9.51 32.30 9.92
N THR A 587 9.21 31.00 9.95
CA THR A 587 9.34 30.20 11.18
C THR A 587 10.80 30.21 11.65
N ALA A 588 11.02 30.39 12.95
CA ALA A 588 12.36 30.31 13.54
C ALA A 588 12.29 29.72 14.96
N ASP A 589 12.90 28.55 15.16
CA ASP A 589 12.97 27.86 16.44
C ASP A 589 14.45 27.60 16.82
N GLU A 590 14.78 27.65 18.12
CA GLU A 590 16.09 27.28 18.65
C GLU A 590 15.95 26.10 19.62
N TYR A 591 16.72 25.04 19.37
CA TYR A 591 16.81 23.87 20.23
C TYR A 591 18.20 23.80 20.85
N THR A 592 18.29 23.57 22.16
CA THR A 592 19.57 23.61 22.87
C THR A 592 19.92 22.26 23.48
N TYR A 593 21.19 21.91 23.39
CA TYR A 593 21.82 20.73 23.94
C TYR A 593 23.04 21.11 24.78
N THR A 594 23.36 20.28 25.76
CA THR A 594 24.66 20.28 26.44
C THR A 594 25.52 19.20 25.79
N VAL A 595 26.68 19.58 25.28
CA VAL A 595 27.72 18.69 24.78
C VAL A 595 28.79 18.58 25.87
N THR A 596 28.87 17.43 26.53
CA THR A 596 29.82 17.19 27.61
C THR A 596 30.97 16.34 27.11
N LYS A 597 32.14 16.95 26.90
CA LYS A 597 33.36 16.25 26.53
C LYS A 597 34.14 15.81 27.77
N SER A 598 34.54 14.55 27.82
CA SER A 598 35.37 13.98 28.88
C SER A 598 36.40 13.01 28.29
N GLY A 599 37.65 13.46 28.16
CA GLY A 599 38.67 12.69 27.46
C GLY A 599 38.28 12.41 26.01
N GLY A 600 38.19 11.13 25.65
CA GLY A 600 37.84 10.70 24.28
C GLY A 600 36.35 10.51 24.02
N GLY A 601 35.49 10.68 25.03
CA GLY A 601 34.04 10.52 24.91
C GLY A 601 33.30 11.85 25.00
N THR A 602 32.26 12.00 24.19
CA THR A 602 31.40 13.19 24.14
C THR A 602 29.94 12.78 24.23
N ASN A 603 29.28 13.21 25.31
CA ASN A 603 27.86 12.97 25.53
C ASN A 603 27.03 14.20 25.12
N VAL A 604 25.89 13.98 24.47
CA VAL A 604 24.94 15.03 24.12
C VAL A 604 23.68 14.87 24.98
N ALA A 605 23.15 15.95 25.53
CA ALA A 605 21.94 15.93 26.35
C ALA A 605 21.06 17.15 26.04
N ARG A 606 19.78 16.95 25.70
CA ARG A 606 18.83 18.01 25.38
C ARG A 606 18.51 18.84 26.62
N LEU A 607 18.60 20.16 26.51
CA LEU A 607 18.15 21.07 27.55
C LEU A 607 16.63 21.24 27.40
N ARG A 608 15.89 20.80 28.43
CA ARG A 608 14.43 20.89 28.50
C ARG A 608 13.97 22.27 28.93
#